data_AF-A0AAW1U6Q2-F1
#
_entry.id   AF-A0AAW1U6Q2-F1
#
_cell.length_a   1.000
_cell.length_b   1.000
_cell.length_c   1.000
_cell.angle_alpha   90.00
_cell.angle_beta   90.00
_cell.angle_gamma   90.00
#
_symmetry.space_group_name_H-M   'P 1'
#
loop_
_entity.id
_entity.type
_entity.pdbx_description
1 polymer ?
#
loop_
_entity_poly.entity_id
_entity_poly.type
_entity_poly.pdbx_seq_one_letter_code
_entity_poly.pdbx_strand_id
1 'polypeptide(L)' 'MDPYNRNSNQTNPNNNEYWKTRGYPSKPSNWQELSKSSPMSKEAQDNRSRQKNPNNDAYYKSRQGNW' A
#
# COMPACT_ATOMS: atom_id res chain seq x y z
N MET A 1 13.70 -17.98 -10.15
CA MET A 1 13.07 -17.42 -8.94
C MET A 1 12.70 -15.98 -9.26
N ASP A 2 11.45 -15.73 -9.65
CA ASP A 2 11.01 -14.40 -10.07
C ASP A 2 10.87 -13.45 -8.88
N PRO A 3 11.59 -12.30 -8.87
CA PRO A 3 11.51 -11.34 -7.77
C PRO A 3 10.11 -10.70 -7.63
N TYR A 4 9.28 -10.75 -8.68
CA TYR A 4 7.92 -10.22 -8.67
C TYR A 4 6.93 -11.03 -7.83
N ASN A 5 7.12 -12.34 -7.69
CA ASN A 5 6.19 -13.20 -6.95
C ASN A 5 6.40 -13.11 -5.42
N ARG A 6 7.58 -12.65 -4.97
CA ARG A 6 7.83 -12.38 -3.55
C ARG A 6 7.04 -11.17 -3.04
N ASN A 7 6.88 -10.15 -3.87
CA ASN A 7 6.26 -8.89 -3.44
C ASN A 7 4.76 -9.09 -3.14
N SER A 8 4.02 -9.75 -4.03
CA SER A 8 2.57 -9.93 -3.88
C SER A 8 2.18 -10.72 -2.63
N ASN A 9 2.96 -11.74 -2.29
CA ASN A 9 2.71 -12.59 -1.12
C ASN A 9 3.03 -11.90 0.21
N GLN A 10 3.98 -10.97 0.21
CA GLN A 10 4.39 -10.20 1.39
C GLN A 10 3.55 -8.93 1.58
N THR A 11 2.82 -8.48 0.55
CA THR A 11 1.94 -7.30 0.62
C THR A 11 0.47 -7.63 0.77
N ASN A 12 0.07 -8.90 0.62
CA ASN A 12 -1.32 -9.33 0.73
C ASN A 12 -1.66 -9.83 2.15
N PRO A 13 -2.48 -9.11 2.94
CA PRO A 13 -2.87 -9.53 4.28
C PRO A 13 -3.73 -10.80 4.32
N ASN A 14 -4.27 -11.26 3.20
CA ASN A 14 -4.92 -12.58 3.15
C ASN A 14 -3.91 -13.74 3.12
N ASN A 15 -2.65 -13.46 2.78
CA ASN A 15 -1.60 -14.46 2.71
C ASN A 15 -0.85 -14.60 4.04
N ASN A 16 -0.41 -15.81 4.34
CA ASN A 16 0.30 -16.10 5.59
C ASN A 16 1.70 -15.44 5.65
N GLU A 17 2.37 -15.30 4.51
CA GLU A 17 3.71 -14.70 4.44
C GLU A 17 3.71 -13.20 4.80
N TYR A 18 2.61 -12.47 4.54
CA TYR A 18 2.44 -11.08 5.01
C TYR A 18 2.51 -10.96 6.54
N TRP A 19 1.98 -11.94 7.27
CA TRP A 19 1.92 -11.90 8.73
C TRP A 19 3.23 -12.34 9.35
N LYS A 20 3.89 -13.35 8.76
CA LYS A 20 5.25 -13.78 9.15
C LYS A 20 6.27 -12.66 9.08
N THR A 21 6.26 -11.86 8.01
CA THR A 21 7.19 -10.72 7.87
C THR A 21 6.92 -9.59 8.88
N ARG A 22 5.74 -9.57 9.51
CA ARG A 22 5.34 -8.60 10.55
C ARG A 22 5.43 -9.15 11.97
N GLY A 23 6.05 -10.32 12.16
CA GLY A 23 6.31 -10.91 13.48
C GLY A 23 5.18 -11.80 14.02
N TYR A 24 4.19 -12.12 13.21
CA TYR A 24 3.14 -13.07 13.60
C TYR A 24 3.53 -14.49 13.16
N PRO A 25 3.29 -15.53 13.98
CA PRO A 25 3.61 -16.90 13.63
C PRO A 25 2.80 -17.42 12.42
N SER A 26 1.58 -16.91 12.26
CA SER A 26 0.67 -17.22 11.15
C SER A 26 -0.36 -16.10 10.96
N LYS A 27 -1.17 -16.19 9.90
CA LYS A 27 -2.30 -15.29 9.67
C LYS A 27 -3.29 -15.38 10.84
N PRO A 28 -3.51 -14.30 11.61
CA PRO A 28 -4.45 -14.30 12.72
C PRO A 28 -5.90 -14.42 12.22
N SER A 29 -6.79 -14.99 13.04
CA SER A 29 -8.20 -15.19 12.66
C SER A 29 -8.93 -13.88 12.37
N ASN A 30 -8.58 -12.82 13.10
CA ASN A 30 -9.09 -11.46 12.93
C ASN A 30 -8.21 -10.61 11.98
N TRP A 31 -7.48 -11.23 11.05
CA TRP A 31 -6.61 -10.52 10.11
C TRP A 31 -7.34 -9.44 9.32
N GLN A 32 -8.62 -9.61 9.02
CA GLN A 32 -9.43 -8.62 8.30
C GLN A 32 -9.61 -7.33 9.12
N GLU A 33 -9.72 -7.44 10.43
CA GLU A 33 -9.83 -6.29 11.32
C GLU A 33 -8.48 -5.60 11.48
N LEU A 34 -7.41 -6.39 11.63
CA LEU A 34 -6.04 -5.90 11.71
C LEU A 34 -5.54 -5.28 10.39
N SER A 35 -6.03 -5.78 9.24
CA SER A 35 -5.66 -5.28 7.91
C SER A 35 -6.47 -4.07 7.47
N LYS A 36 -7.55 -3.72 8.18
CA LYS A 36 -8.20 -2.42 8.03
C LYS A 36 -7.26 -1.38 8.60
N SER A 37 -6.15 -1.12 7.88
CA SER A 37 -5.34 0.07 8.12
C SER A 37 -6.29 1.25 8.10
N SER A 38 -6.21 2.09 9.14
CA SER A 38 -7.07 3.25 9.34
C SER A 38 -7.44 3.91 8.02
N PRO A 39 -8.73 4.25 7.80
CA PRO A 39 -9.12 4.95 6.59
C PRO A 39 -8.16 6.13 6.42
N MET A 40 -7.48 6.16 5.28
CA MET A 40 -6.54 7.22 4.96
C MET A 40 -7.25 8.55 5.23
N SER A 41 -6.65 9.42 6.04
CA SER A 41 -7.26 10.71 6.39
C SER A 41 -7.73 11.43 5.13
N LYS A 42 -8.81 12.19 5.20
CA LYS A 42 -9.38 12.88 4.03
C LYS A 42 -8.32 13.69 3.27
N GLU A 43 -7.43 14.36 4.00
CA GLU A 43 -6.28 15.09 3.45
C GLU A 43 -5.32 14.20 2.67
N ALA A 44 -4.97 13.02 3.21
CA ALA A 44 -4.09 12.07 2.53
C ALA A 44 -4.76 11.47 1.28
N GLN A 45 -6.08 11.23 1.34
CA GLN A 45 -6.86 10.78 0.19
C GLN A 45 -6.96 11.86 -0.90
N ASP A 46 -7.14 13.13 -0.51
CA ASP A 46 -7.20 14.26 -1.42
C ASP A 46 -5.84 14.56 -2.06
N ASN A 47 -4.76 14.52 -1.27
CA ASN A 47 -3.40 14.65 -1.78
C ASN A 47 -3.08 13.54 -2.78
N ARG A 48 -3.44 12.29 -2.46
CA ARG A 48 -3.27 11.16 -3.39
C ARG A 48 -4.08 11.33 -4.67
N SER A 49 -5.32 11.82 -4.56
CA SER A 49 -6.18 12.07 -5.72
C SER A 49 -5.60 13.18 -6.60
N ARG A 50 -5.12 14.27 -5.97
CA ARG A 50 -4.46 15.40 -6.63
C ARG A 50 -3.20 14.99 -7.39
N GLN A 51 -2.39 14.09 -6.83
CA GLN A 51 -1.19 13.54 -7.49
C GLN A 51 -1.50 12.59 -8.65
N LYS A 52 -2.72 12.05 -8.71
CA LYS A 52 -3.14 11.12 -9.77
C LYS A 52 -3.97 11.79 -10.88
N ASN A 53 -4.38 13.03 -10.69
CA ASN A 53 -5.16 13.77 -11.66
C ASN A 53 -4.23 14.53 -12.65
N PRO A 54 -4.13 14.12 -13.93
CA PRO A 54 -3.26 14.79 -14.91
C PRO A 54 -3.67 16.23 -15.23
N ASN A 55 -4.89 16.65 -14.86
CA ASN A 55 -5.35 18.03 -15.01
C ASN A 55 -4.98 18.92 -13.82
N ASN A 56 -4.15 18.43 -12.89
CA ASN A 56 -3.74 19.16 -11.69
C ASN A 56 -2.21 19.29 -11.65
N ASP A 57 -1.69 20.48 -11.30
CA ASP A 57 -0.25 20.76 -11.27
C ASP A 57 0.53 19.81 -10.34
N ALA A 58 -0.09 19.33 -9.27
CA ALA A 58 0.51 18.36 -8.35
C ALA A 58 0.87 17.04 -9.04
N TYR A 59 0.19 16.66 -10.13
CA TYR A 59 0.52 15.47 -10.92
C TYR A 59 1.86 15.64 -11.64
N TYR A 60 2.08 16.75 -12.33
CA TYR A 60 3.34 17.02 -13.04
C TYR A 60 4.49 17.22 -12.06
N LYS A 61 4.28 17.98 -10.97
CA LYS A 61 5.28 18.14 -9.90
C LYS A 61 5.69 16.81 -9.25
N SER A 62 4.76 15.86 -9.12
CA SER A 62 5.08 14.52 -8.59
C SER A 62 5.90 13.65 -9.55
N ARG A 63 5.94 14.00 -10.85
CA ARG A 63 6.56 13.20 -11.92
C ARG A 63 7.78 13.85 -12.55
N GLN A 64 7.95 15.16 -12.40
CA GLN A 64 9.08 15.94 -12.92
C GLN A 64 10.27 15.97 -11.93
N GLY A 65 10.32 15.04 -10.97
CA GLY A 65 11.50 14.89 -10.11
C GLY A 65 12.75 14.56 -10.93
N ASN A 66 13.61 15.57 -11.06
CA ASN A 66 15.01 15.60 -11.52
C ASN A 66 15.41 14.75 -12.74
N TRP A 67 15.76 15.48 -13.81
CA TRP A 67 16.93 15.17 -14.65
C TRP A 67 17.97 16.27 -14.43
#